data_AF-A0A212F129-F1
#
_entry.id   AF-A0A212F129-F1
#
_cell.length_a   1.000
_cell.length_b   1.000
_cell.length_c   1.000
_cell.angle_alpha   90.00
_cell.angle_beta   90.00
_cell.angle_gamma   90.00
#
_symmetry.space_group_name_H-M   'P 1'
#
loop_
_entity.id
_entity.type
_entity.pdbx_description
1 polymer ?
#
loop_
_entity_poly.entity_id
_entity_poly.type
_entity_poly.pdbx_seq_one_letter_code
_entity_poly.pdbx_strand_id
1 'polypeptide(L)' 'MSSDSPTSAKILNLERASNFMRQFRDPDSRELKKLSANQFMEVWSHYDRD' A
#
# COMPACT_ATOMS: atom_id res chain seq x y z
N MET A 1 20.92 -4.50 27.02
CA MET A 1 19.65 -3.96 26.50
C MET A 1 19.96 -2.63 25.84
N SER A 2 19.75 -2.52 24.53
CA SER A 2 19.28 -1.34 23.81
C SER A 2 19.45 -1.62 22.31
N SER A 3 18.31 -1.86 21.70
CA SER A 3 18.05 -2.08 20.29
C SER A 3 18.19 -0.77 19.51
N ASP A 4 18.92 -0.80 18.40
CA ASP A 4 18.61 0.03 17.22
C ASP A 4 19.29 -0.60 15.99
N SER A 5 18.52 -1.40 15.24
CA SER A 5 18.88 -1.79 13.88
C SER A 5 18.12 -0.89 12.91
N PRO A 6 18.79 -0.05 12.10
CA PRO A 6 18.11 0.74 11.09
C PRO A 6 17.51 -0.20 10.05
N THR A 7 16.18 -0.23 9.98
CA THR A 7 15.44 -1.05 9.02
C THR A 7 15.81 -0.56 7.63
N SER A 8 16.50 -1.42 6.87
CA SER A 8 16.95 -1.17 5.50
C SER A 8 15.74 -0.86 4.61
N ALA A 9 15.44 0.43 4.47
CA ALA A 9 14.41 0.94 3.57
C ALA A 9 14.92 0.76 2.14
N LYS A 10 14.56 -0.37 1.54
CA LYS A 10 14.72 -0.61 0.10
C LYS A 10 14.14 0.61 -0.63
N ILE A 11 15.00 1.36 -1.32
CA ILE A 11 14.61 2.44 -2.22
C ILE A 11 13.86 1.78 -3.38
N LEU A 12 12.54 1.59 -3.18
CA LEU A 12 11.62 1.18 -4.24
C LEU A 12 11.32 2.43 -5.05
N ASN A 13 11.47 2.31 -6.37
CA ASN A 13 11.28 3.38 -7.35
C ASN A 13 9.82 3.87 -7.31
N LEU A 14 9.53 4.80 -6.39
CA LEU A 14 8.18 5.19 -5.98
C LEU A 14 7.38 5.87 -7.10
N GLU A 15 8.07 6.43 -8.08
CA GLU A 15 7.47 7.13 -9.23
C GLU A 15 6.78 6.21 -10.24
N ARG A 16 7.18 4.93 -10.35
CA ARG A 16 6.53 3.95 -11.25
C ARG A 16 5.60 2.97 -10.54
N ALA A 17 5.62 2.97 -9.22
CA ALA A 17 4.87 2.04 -8.39
C ALA A 17 3.97 2.81 -7.42
N SER A 18 3.10 3.68 -7.97
CA SER A 18 1.96 4.21 -7.22
C SER A 18 1.00 3.05 -6.96
N ASN A 19 1.29 2.25 -5.93
CA ASN A 19 0.43 1.17 -5.50
C ASN A 19 -0.91 1.77 -5.07
N PHE A 20 -1.91 1.70 -5.96
CA PHE A 20 -3.23 2.25 -5.74
C PHE A 20 -3.91 1.62 -4.52
N MET A 21 -3.57 0.37 -4.17
CA MET A 21 -4.05 -0.25 -2.94
C MET A 21 -3.52 0.40 -1.65
N ARG A 22 -2.44 1.20 -1.72
CA ARG A 22 -1.81 1.83 -0.54
C ARG A 22 -2.76 2.77 0.18
N GLN A 23 -3.67 3.42 -0.55
CA GLN A 23 -4.66 4.34 0.04
C GLN A 23 -5.70 3.65 0.92
N PHE A 24 -5.89 2.34 0.75
CA PHE A 24 -6.83 1.55 1.55
C PHE A 24 -6.17 0.89 2.76
N ARG A 25 -4.88 1.16 3.00
CA ARG A 25 -4.20 0.71 4.21
C ARG A 25 -4.38 1.73 5.32
N ASP A 26 -4.48 1.23 6.55
CA ASP A 26 -4.44 2.09 7.71
C ASP A 26 -3.04 2.72 7.87
N PRO A 27 -2.93 4.03 8.11
CA PRO A 27 -1.63 4.69 8.24
C PRO A 27 -0.84 4.23 9.47
N ASP A 28 -1.53 3.84 10.54
CA ASP A 28 -0.94 3.51 11.83
C ASP A 28 -0.67 2.00 11.94
N SER A 29 -1.66 1.16 11.61
CA SER A 29 -1.49 -0.30 11.69
C SER A 29 -0.86 -0.91 10.43
N ARG A 30 -0.87 -0.19 9.30
CA ARG A 30 -0.45 -0.67 7.96
C ARG A 30 -1.27 -1.86 7.46
N GLU A 31 -2.37 -2.20 8.13
CA GLU A 31 -3.27 -3.27 7.71
C GLU A 31 -4.18 -2.80 6.59
N LEU A 32 -4.53 -3.72 5.69
CA LEU A 32 -5.50 -3.44 4.63
C LEU A 32 -6.91 -3.37 5.23
N LYS A 33 -7.60 -2.25 5.04
CA LYS A 33 -8.98 -2.10 5.49
C LYS A 33 -9.90 -2.99 4.67
N LYS A 34 -10.99 -3.44 5.28
CA LYS A 34 -12.04 -4.16 4.56
C LYS A 34 -12.61 -3.23 3.49
N LEU A 35 -12.48 -3.64 2.23
CA LEU A 35 -13.03 -2.91 1.10
C LEU A 35 -14.51 -3.24 0.97
N SER A 36 -15.32 -2.22 0.69
CA SER A 36 -16.67 -2.47 0.17
C SER A 36 -16.59 -3.06 -1.24
N ALA A 37 -17.69 -3.65 -1.71
CA ALA A 37 -17.76 -4.19 -3.06
C ALA A 37 -17.41 -3.13 -4.14
N ASN A 38 -17.84 -1.89 -3.95
CA ASN A 38 -17.55 -0.80 -4.88
C ASN A 38 -16.06 -0.45 -4.91
N GLN A 39 -15.42 -0.36 -3.75
CA GLN A 39 -13.98 -0.07 -3.66
C GLN A 39 -13.13 -1.18 -4.26
N PHE A 40 -13.56 -2.44 -4.13
CA PHE A 40 -12.92 -3.56 -4.82
C PHE A 40 -12.99 -3.40 -6.34
N MET A 41 -14.17 -3.04 -6.87
CA MET A 41 -14.35 -2.80 -8.30
C MET A 41 -13.50 -1.62 -8.81
N GLU A 42 -13.33 -0.56 -8.01
CA GLU A 42 -12.44 0.57 -8.34
C GLU A 42 -10.97 0.13 -8.42
N VAL A 43 -10.49 -0.66 -7.45
CA VAL A 43 -9.14 -1.22 -7.47
C VAL A 43 -8.93 -2.11 -8.69
N TRP A 44 -9.89 -2.99 -8.98
CA TRP A 44 -9.85 -3.86 -10.15
C TRP A 44 -9.78 -3.05 -11.45
N SER A 45 -10.68 -2.07 -11.61
CA SER A 45 -10.75 -1.23 -12.80
C SER A 45 -9.51 -0.36 -13.01
N HIS A 46 -8.78 -0.02 -11.95
CA HIS A 46 -7.53 0.72 -12.06
C HIS A 46 -6.41 -0.17 -12.61
N TYR A 47 -6.24 -1.38 -12.07
CA TYR A 47 -5.23 -2.33 -12.56
C TYR A 47 -5.56 -2.97 -13.91
N ASP A 48 -6.82 -2.98 -14.32
CA ASP A 48 -7.23 -3.43 -15.66
C ASP A 48 -6.84 -2.41 -16.75
N ARG A 49 -6.66 -1.13 -16.37
CA ARG A 49 -6.38 -0.01 -17.30
C ARG A 49 -4.91 0.40 -17.37
N ASP A 50 -4.15 0.15 -16.29
CA ASP A 50 -2.71 0.41 -16.20
C ASP A 50 -1.89 -0.80 -16.66
#